data_AF-A0A8S3ZUC9-F1
#
_entry.id   AF-A0A8S3ZUC9-F1
#
_cell.length_a   1.000
_cell.length_b   1.000
_cell.length_c   1.000
_cell.angle_alpha   90.00
_cell.angle_beta   90.00
_cell.angle_gamma   90.00
#
_symmetry.space_group_name_H-M   'P 1'
#
loop_
_entity.id
_entity.type
_entity.pdbx_description
1 polymer ?
#
loop_
_entity_poly.entity_id
_entity_poly.type
_entity_poly.pdbx_seq_one_letter_code
_entity_poly.pdbx_strand_id
1 'polypeptide(L)'
;MPWDYEVVEAFFLNQRNQYLEVELSPHGQHLLLMLNGQRNMVKDKLPLRTFSADISGNTWTGQAVLPRSYFPPGVTKFNAYAIHGQGSNRVYESLYPAKNLDQPDFHRLEFFQDINMTQVLDHYDPHQVSNLWLPYETVVG
;
A
#
# COMPACT_ATOMS: atom_id res chain seq x y z
N MET A 1 -11.29 5.15 10.16
CA MET A 1 -10.00 4.65 9.64
C MET A 1 -9.43 5.73 8.72
N PRO A 2 -8.13 5.73 8.35
CA PRO A 2 -7.54 6.87 7.63
C PRO A 2 -8.27 7.21 6.34
N TRP A 3 -8.81 6.21 5.63
CA TRP A 3 -9.67 6.42 4.45
C TRP A 3 -10.93 7.27 4.71
N ASP A 4 -11.40 7.47 5.94
CA ASP A 4 -12.56 8.35 6.18
C ASP A 4 -12.20 9.85 5.97
N TYR A 5 -10.91 10.13 5.87
CA TYR A 5 -10.31 11.46 5.75
C TYR A 5 -9.43 11.55 4.51
N GLU A 6 -8.69 12.65 4.39
CA GLU A 6 -7.65 12.79 3.38
C GLU A 6 -6.51 11.81 3.63
N VAL A 7 -6.16 11.03 2.60
CA VAL A 7 -5.17 9.96 2.68
C VAL A 7 -4.56 9.70 1.30
N VAL A 8 -3.28 9.35 1.27
CA VAL A 8 -2.68 8.65 0.14
C VAL A 8 -2.41 7.21 0.52
N GLU A 9 -2.67 6.31 -0.43
CA GLU A 9 -2.48 4.87 -0.24
C GLU A 9 -1.52 4.33 -1.30
N ALA A 10 -0.62 3.43 -0.90
CA ALA A 10 0.29 2.73 -1.80
C ALA A 10 0.25 1.23 -1.54
N PHE A 11 0.12 0.45 -2.63
CA PHE A 11 -0.01 -1.00 -2.57
C PHE A 11 1.14 -1.68 -3.32
N PHE A 12 1.82 -2.61 -2.65
CA PHE A 12 2.91 -3.40 -3.21
C PHE A 12 2.52 -4.88 -3.23
N LEU A 13 2.26 -5.42 -4.42
CA LEU A 13 1.60 -6.70 -4.64
C LEU A 13 2.52 -7.71 -5.32
N ASN A 14 2.51 -8.96 -4.85
CA ASN A 14 3.18 -10.08 -5.50
C ASN A 14 2.19 -10.98 -6.28
N GLN A 15 2.72 -11.97 -6.99
CA GLN A 15 1.95 -12.90 -7.83
C GLN A 15 1.05 -13.87 -7.04
N ARG A 16 1.21 -13.97 -5.72
CA ARG A 16 0.37 -14.81 -4.85
C ARG A 16 -0.74 -14.01 -4.17
N ASN A 17 -1.04 -12.81 -4.67
CA ASN A 17 -1.99 -11.88 -4.08
C ASN A 17 -1.66 -11.48 -2.63
N GLN A 18 -0.39 -11.55 -2.24
CA GLN A 18 0.09 -10.98 -0.99
C GLN A 18 0.52 -9.54 -1.23
N TYR A 19 0.13 -8.63 -0.34
CA TYR A 19 0.46 -7.23 -0.50
C TYR A 19 0.66 -6.48 0.81
N LEU A 20 1.55 -5.48 0.73
CA LEU A 20 1.66 -4.42 1.72
C LEU A 20 0.80 -3.26 1.25
N GLU A 21 -0.05 -2.76 2.14
CA GLU A 21 -0.85 -1.55 1.96
C GLU A 21 -0.35 -0.48 2.96
N VAL A 22 -0.14 0.72 2.45
CA VAL A 22 0.45 1.85 3.19
C VAL A 22 -0.47 3.05 3.04
N GLU A 23 -1.16 3.41 4.11
CA GLU A 23 -2.02 4.59 4.18
C GLU A 23 -1.32 5.69 4.99
N LEU A 24 -1.24 6.91 4.43
CA LEU A 24 -0.58 8.07 5.03
C LEU A 24 -1.49 9.31 4.93
N SER A 25 -1.68 10.02 6.04
CA SER A 25 -2.53 11.21 6.12
C SER A 25 -1.74 12.50 6.38
N PRO A 26 -2.27 13.67 5.96
CA PRO A 26 -1.59 14.96 6.09
C PRO A 26 -1.27 15.38 7.54
N HIS A 27 -1.98 14.83 8.53
CA HIS A 27 -1.78 15.13 9.95
C HIS A 27 -0.93 14.08 10.68
N GLY A 28 -0.19 13.24 9.95
CA GLY A 28 0.77 12.29 10.53
C GLY A 28 0.16 10.94 10.94
N GLN A 29 -1.15 10.74 10.79
CA GLN A 29 -1.75 9.42 10.94
C GLN A 29 -1.29 8.50 9.81
N HIS A 30 -1.09 7.23 10.14
CA HIS A 30 -0.71 6.21 9.20
C HIS A 30 -1.34 4.88 9.58
N LEU A 31 -1.51 4.01 8.58
CA LEU A 31 -1.92 2.63 8.77
C LEU A 31 -1.20 1.75 7.74
N LEU A 32 -0.47 0.75 8.23
CA LEU A 32 0.23 -0.20 7.38
C LEU A 32 -0.34 -1.59 7.64
N LEU A 33 -0.75 -2.26 6.56
CA LEU A 33 -1.42 -3.55 6.59
C LEU A 33 -0.66 -4.59 5.77
N MET A 34 -0.62 -5.82 6.27
CA MET A 34 -0.23 -7.00 5.49
C MET A 34 -1.47 -7.78 5.13
N LEU A 35 -1.62 -8.09 3.84
CA LEU A 35 -2.73 -8.86 3.32
C LEU A 35 -2.21 -10.11 2.59
N ASN A 36 -2.84 -11.26 2.83
CA ASN A 36 -2.53 -12.55 2.20
C ASN A 36 -3.74 -13.02 1.38
N GLY A 37 -3.91 -12.44 0.20
CA GLY A 37 -5.12 -12.54 -0.60
C GLY A 37 -5.96 -11.27 -0.52
N GLN A 38 -6.81 -11.07 -1.52
CA GLN A 38 -7.67 -9.88 -1.64
C GLN A 38 -8.53 -9.71 -0.38
N ARG A 39 -8.38 -8.56 0.29
CA ARG A 39 -9.09 -8.19 1.53
C ARG A 39 -8.88 -9.15 2.70
N ASN A 40 -7.86 -10.01 2.64
CA ASN A 40 -7.52 -10.93 3.72
C ASN A 40 -6.36 -10.36 4.55
N MET A 41 -6.70 -9.48 5.49
CA MET A 41 -5.73 -8.85 6.39
C MET A 41 -5.19 -9.86 7.41
N VAL A 42 -3.88 -10.05 7.41
CA VAL A 42 -3.18 -10.95 8.34
C VAL A 42 -2.38 -10.20 9.40
N LYS A 43 -2.12 -8.91 9.18
CA LYS A 43 -1.52 -8.03 10.18
C LYS A 43 -1.94 -6.58 9.94
N ASP A 44 -2.26 -5.87 11.00
CA ASP A 44 -2.60 -4.44 10.97
C ASP A 44 -1.65 -3.61 11.82
N LYS A 45 -1.72 -2.28 11.65
CA LYS A 45 -1.02 -1.29 12.49
C LYS A 45 0.47 -1.60 12.64
N LEU A 46 1.11 -2.00 11.53
CA LEU A 46 2.55 -2.21 11.53
C LEU A 46 3.25 -0.91 11.98
N PRO A 47 4.21 -0.98 12.91
CA PRO A 47 4.89 0.22 13.39
C PRO A 47 5.61 0.97 12.27
N LEU A 48 5.34 2.27 12.13
CA LEU A 48 6.08 3.17 11.25
C LEU A 48 6.71 4.30 12.08
N ARG A 49 8.01 4.18 12.36
CA ARG A 49 8.73 5.14 13.23
C ARG A 49 9.10 6.44 12.53
N THR A 50 9.09 6.42 11.21
CA THR A 50 9.69 7.45 10.35
C THR A 50 8.65 7.84 9.32
N PHE A 51 7.66 8.61 9.76
CA PHE A 51 6.70 9.30 8.90
C PHE A 51 6.61 10.76 9.35
N SER A 52 6.79 11.67 8.41
CA SER A 52 6.50 13.10 8.58
C SER A 52 5.56 13.54 7.48
N ALA A 53 4.69 14.49 7.82
CA ALA A 53 3.83 15.19 6.88
C ALA A 53 3.92 16.69 7.15
N ASP A 54 4.02 17.48 6.09
CA ASP A 54 4.04 18.93 6.12
C ASP A 54 2.91 19.46 5.25
N ILE A 55 2.04 20.30 5.83
CA ILE A 55 0.94 20.94 5.13
C ILE A 55 1.36 22.37 4.79
N SER A 56 1.36 22.70 3.50
CA SER A 56 1.72 24.02 2.97
C SER A 56 0.57 24.57 2.13
N GLY A 57 -0.25 25.42 2.75
CA GLY A 57 -1.44 25.96 2.10
C GLY A 57 -2.46 24.88 1.75
N ASN A 58 -2.67 24.63 0.46
CA ASN A 58 -3.64 23.67 -0.06
C ASN A 58 -2.99 22.36 -0.53
N THR A 59 -1.71 22.16 -0.26
CA THR A 59 -0.99 20.93 -0.57
C THR A 59 -0.31 20.41 0.70
N TRP A 60 0.01 19.12 0.69
CA TRP A 60 0.86 18.53 1.71
C TRP A 60 1.86 17.58 1.07
N THR A 61 2.98 17.39 1.76
CA THR A 61 4.00 16.41 1.37
C THR A 61 4.27 15.50 2.55
N GLY A 62 4.31 14.20 2.28
CA GLY A 62 4.67 13.18 3.27
C GLY A 62 5.96 12.48 2.89
N GLN A 63 6.75 12.10 3.89
CA GLN A 63 7.90 11.21 3.71
C GLN A 63 7.84 10.08 4.73
N ALA A 64 7.89 8.84 4.24
CA ALA A 64 7.95 7.65 5.07
C ALA A 64 9.13 6.75 4.69
N VAL A 65 9.76 6.13 5.69
CA VAL A 65 10.74 5.05 5.46
C VAL A 65 10.12 3.72 5.87
N LEU A 66 9.88 2.85 4.89
CA LEU A 66 9.24 1.56 5.10
C LEU A 66 10.29 0.48 5.40
N PRO A 67 10.16 -0.28 6.50
CA PRO A 67 11.00 -1.45 6.74
C PRO A 67 10.88 -2.47 5.61
N ARG A 68 12.02 -2.92 5.07
CA ARG A 68 12.07 -3.95 4.01
C ARG A 68 11.30 -5.22 4.37
N SER A 69 11.29 -5.57 5.66
CA SER A 69 10.59 -6.76 6.17
C SER A 69 9.06 -6.72 5.98
N TYR A 70 8.47 -5.56 5.69
CA TYR A 70 7.02 -5.40 5.51
C TYR A 70 6.57 -5.79 4.10
N PHE A 71 7.47 -5.73 3.11
CA PHE A 71 7.14 -6.11 1.74
C PHE A 71 7.03 -7.63 1.63
N PRO A 72 6.00 -8.16 0.94
CA PRO A 72 5.96 -9.59 0.63
C PRO A 72 7.11 -9.95 -0.31
N PRO A 73 7.55 -11.21 -0.35
CA PRO A 73 8.55 -11.64 -1.32
C PRO A 73 7.99 -11.48 -2.75
N GLY A 74 8.87 -11.15 -3.70
CA GLY A 74 8.53 -11.11 -5.11
C GLY A 74 7.45 -10.10 -5.49
N VAL A 75 7.43 -8.90 -4.88
CA VAL A 75 6.58 -7.80 -5.35
C VAL A 75 6.89 -7.53 -6.83
N THR A 76 5.83 -7.50 -7.63
CA THR A 76 5.89 -7.25 -9.08
C THR A 76 4.87 -6.22 -9.54
N LYS A 77 3.86 -5.94 -8.72
CA LYS A 77 2.75 -5.05 -9.07
C LYS A 77 2.58 -3.93 -8.07
N PHE A 78 2.07 -2.80 -8.55
CA PHE A 78 1.86 -1.58 -7.78
C PHE A 78 0.58 -0.86 -8.19
N ASN A 79 -0.01 -0.17 -7.23
CA ASN A 79 -0.92 0.94 -7.48
C ASN A 79 -0.83 1.95 -6.33
N ALA A 80 -1.29 3.17 -6.59
CA ALA A 80 -1.41 4.21 -5.59
C ALA A 80 -2.73 4.94 -5.75
N TYR A 81 -3.25 5.45 -4.64
CA TYR A 81 -4.53 6.13 -4.56
C TYR A 81 -4.42 7.40 -3.73
N ALA A 82 -5.34 8.32 -3.98
CA ALA A 82 -5.53 9.48 -3.12
C ALA A 82 -7.03 9.66 -2.87
N ILE A 83 -7.39 9.92 -1.62
CA ILE A 83 -8.74 10.33 -1.21
C ILE A 83 -8.61 11.73 -0.64
N HIS A 84 -9.42 12.66 -1.12
CA HIS A 84 -9.47 14.03 -0.59
C HIS A 84 -10.86 14.65 -0.77
N GLY A 85 -11.06 15.85 -0.25
CA GLY A 85 -12.37 16.48 -0.19
C GLY A 85 -13.29 15.85 0.86
N GLN A 86 -14.52 16.35 0.96
CA GLN A 86 -15.48 15.95 1.99
C GLN A 86 -16.90 15.87 1.44
N GLY A 87 -17.72 14.98 2.01
CA GLY A 87 -19.13 14.82 1.64
C GLY A 87 -19.32 14.54 0.15
N SER A 88 -20.17 15.33 -0.51
CA SER A 88 -20.41 15.24 -1.95
C SER A 88 -19.22 15.65 -2.82
N ASN A 89 -18.23 16.34 -2.25
CA ASN A 89 -17.03 16.81 -2.96
C ASN A 89 -15.85 15.86 -2.75
N ARG A 90 -16.09 14.65 -2.23
CA ARG A 90 -15.05 13.65 -2.00
C ARG A 90 -14.57 13.06 -3.32
N VAL A 91 -13.27 13.10 -3.54
CA VAL A 91 -12.59 12.66 -4.76
C VAL A 91 -11.76 11.42 -4.46
N TYR A 92 -11.76 10.48 -5.40
CA TYR A 92 -10.97 9.26 -5.36
C TYR A 92 -10.11 9.22 -6.63
N GLU A 93 -8.80 9.25 -6.46
CA GLU A 93 -7.84 9.21 -7.55
C GLU A 93 -7.02 7.92 -7.47
N SER A 94 -6.49 7.51 -8.61
CA SER A 94 -5.67 6.31 -8.74
C SER A 94 -4.58 6.53 -9.77
N LEU A 95 -3.37 6.04 -9.50
CA LEU A 95 -2.29 6.01 -10.49
C LEU A 95 -2.66 5.12 -11.69
N TYR A 96 -3.22 3.93 -11.41
CA TYR A 96 -3.73 3.01 -12.42
C TYR A 96 -5.23 2.80 -12.22
N PRO A 97 -6.08 3.39 -13.08
CA PRO A 97 -7.53 3.32 -12.91
C PRO A 97 -8.10 1.93 -13.10
N ALA A 98 -8.97 1.54 -12.17
CA ALA A 98 -9.88 0.42 -12.36
C ALA A 98 -10.94 0.77 -13.43
N LYS A 99 -11.43 -0.26 -14.13
CA LYS A 99 -12.46 -0.11 -15.17
C LYS A 99 -13.67 -0.96 -14.82
N ASN A 100 -14.84 -0.55 -15.31
CA ASN A 100 -16.11 -1.28 -15.16
C ASN A 100 -16.52 -1.50 -13.70
N LEU A 101 -16.40 -0.46 -12.87
CA LEU A 101 -16.85 -0.47 -11.48
C LEU A 101 -17.92 0.61 -11.27
N ASP A 102 -18.94 0.29 -10.49
CA ASP A 102 -19.98 1.25 -10.10
C ASP A 102 -19.55 2.15 -8.95
N GLN A 103 -18.53 1.75 -8.19
CA GLN A 103 -18.03 2.42 -7.00
C GLN A 103 -16.50 2.28 -6.90
N PRO A 104 -15.79 3.21 -6.22
CA PRO A 104 -14.37 3.06 -5.93
C PRO A 104 -14.09 1.78 -5.14
N ASP A 105 -13.17 0.96 -5.65
CA ASP A 105 -12.67 -0.24 -4.98
C ASP A 105 -11.16 -0.37 -5.20
N PHE A 106 -10.38 -0.02 -4.18
CA PHE A 106 -8.91 0.02 -4.24
C PHE A 106 -8.26 -1.37 -4.12
N HIS A 107 -9.04 -2.41 -3.77
CA HIS A 107 -8.53 -3.77 -3.67
C HIS A 107 -8.75 -4.58 -4.96
N ARG A 108 -9.03 -3.95 -6.10
CA ARG A 108 -9.11 -4.62 -7.41
C ARG A 108 -7.70 -4.85 -7.98
N LEU A 109 -7.05 -5.86 -7.41
CA LEU A 109 -5.65 -6.24 -7.64
C LEU A 109 -5.33 -6.48 -9.13
N GLU A 110 -6.32 -6.88 -9.93
CA GLU A 110 -6.17 -7.13 -11.36
C GLU A 110 -5.81 -5.87 -12.17
N PHE A 111 -6.10 -4.67 -11.66
CA PHE A 111 -5.77 -3.41 -12.34
C PHE A 111 -4.38 -2.86 -11.99
N PHE A 112 -3.70 -3.45 -11.01
CA PHE A 112 -2.36 -3.04 -10.62
C PHE A 112 -1.38 -3.33 -11.76
N GLN A 113 -0.47 -2.39 -11.99
CA GLN A 113 0.51 -2.46 -13.07
C GLN A 113 1.88 -2.86 -12.54
N ASP A 114 2.77 -3.23 -13.46
CA ASP A 114 4.10 -3.71 -13.12
C ASP A 114 4.95 -2.62 -12.46
N ILE A 115 5.72 -3.01 -11.45
CA ILE A 115 6.75 -2.18 -10.82
C ILE A 115 8.08 -2.94 -10.82
N ASN A 116 9.17 -2.24 -11.13
CA ASN A 116 10.50 -2.80 -11.03
C ASN A 116 11.12 -2.51 -9.65
N MET A 117 11.00 -3.46 -8.72
CA MET A 117 11.51 -3.29 -7.36
C MET A 117 13.03 -3.15 -7.26
N THR A 118 13.81 -3.55 -8.28
CA THR A 118 15.26 -3.31 -8.28
C THR A 118 15.63 -1.83 -8.44
N GLN A 119 14.67 -1.00 -8.89
CA GLN A 119 14.81 0.46 -8.95
C GLN A 119 14.26 1.15 -7.68
N VAL A 120 13.55 0.43 -6.83
CA VAL A 120 12.88 0.95 -5.63
C VAL A 120 13.65 0.60 -4.36
N LEU A 121 14.21 -0.60 -4.29
CA LEU A 121 14.95 -1.12 -3.13
C LEU A 121 16.37 -1.51 -3.53
N ASP A 122 17.36 -0.92 -2.87
CA ASP A 122 18.77 -1.32 -3.03
C ASP A 122 18.95 -2.79 -2.63
N HIS A 123 19.68 -3.58 -3.41
CA HIS A 123 19.89 -5.01 -3.14
C HIS A 123 18.56 -5.77 -2.95
N TYR A 124 17.57 -5.48 -3.79
CA TYR A 124 16.32 -6.24 -3.80
C TYR A 124 16.57 -7.70 -4.16
N ASP A 125 16.12 -8.60 -3.30
CA ASP A 125 16.08 -10.05 -3.55
C ASP A 125 14.61 -10.50 -3.55
N PRO A 126 14.04 -10.89 -4.70
CA PRO A 126 12.66 -11.34 -4.78
C PRO A 126 12.40 -12.65 -4.02
N HIS A 127 13.43 -13.41 -3.67
CA HIS A 127 13.34 -14.65 -2.89
C HIS A 127 13.47 -14.41 -1.39
N GLN A 128 13.82 -13.20 -0.95
CA GLN A 128 13.94 -12.89 0.46
C GLN A 128 12.56 -12.88 1.13
N VAL A 129 12.37 -13.80 2.08
CA VAL A 129 11.19 -13.87 2.92
C VAL A 129 11.53 -13.34 4.31
N SER A 130 10.78 -12.36 4.79
CA SER A 130 10.95 -11.85 6.16
C SER A 130 10.26 -12.76 7.18
N ASN A 131 10.68 -12.71 8.45
CA ASN A 131 9.98 -13.40 9.54
C ASN A 131 8.49 -13.03 9.65
N LEU A 132 8.08 -11.87 9.14
CA LEU A 132 6.68 -11.45 9.11
C LEU A 132 5.89 -12.22 8.05
N TRP A 133 6.51 -12.51 6.90
CA TRP A 133 5.86 -13.23 5.80
C TRP A 133 6.05 -14.74 5.86
N LEU A 134 7.04 -15.23 6.61
CA LEU A 134 7.35 -16.65 6.76
C LEU A 134 6.14 -17.53 7.11
N PRO A 135 5.20 -17.15 8.02
CA PRO A 135 4.01 -17.95 8.30
C PRO A 135 3.02 -18.07 7.14
N TYR A 136 3.15 -17.21 6.13
CA TYR A 136 2.28 -17.14 4.95
C TYR A 136 2.96 -17.65 3.67
N GLU A 137 4.22 -18.07 3.77
CA GLU A 137 4.83 -18.90 2.73
C GLU A 137 4.28 -20.32 2.90
N THR A 138 3.46 -20.77 1.96
CA THR A 138 3.12 -22.18 1.88
C THR A 138 4.40 -22.97 1.66
N VAL A 139 4.75 -23.84 2.61
CA VAL A 139 5.68 -24.94 2.34
C VAL A 139 4.99 -25.80 1.29
N VAL A 140 5.39 -25.64 0.03
CA VAL A 140 5.03 -26.61 -1.00
C VAL A 140 5.84 -27.86 -0.65
N GLY A 141 5.17 -28.81 0.00
CA GLY A 141 5.66 -30.19 0.10
C GLY A 141 5.61 -30.88 -1.25
#